data_AF-A0A9X8JN07-F1
#
_entry.id   AF-A0A9X8JN07-F1
#
_cell.length_a   1.000
_cell.length_b   1.000
_cell.length_c   1.000
_cell.angle_alpha   90.00
_cell.angle_beta   90.00
_cell.angle_gamma   90.00
#
_symmetry.space_group_name_H-M   'P 1'
#
loop_
_entity.id
_entity.type
_entity.pdbx_description
1 polymer ?
#
loop_
_entity_poly.entity_id
_entity_poly.type
_entity_poly.pdbx_seq_one_letter_code
_entity_poly.pdbx_strand_id
1 'polypeptide(L)'
;MAKITQFVGTEATAGKVLPASWQLFSRGSMSECGTIKVNSISDYSANITIAVNIHHVPFNATVDINLLDKDPDSTSGSATVSFDGGPAENVRYHEGKANNPHNYKGGNAIFLDDLKYQNLNVSLQLWPVADKTLFYIQIPMLSFWLAAG
;
A
#
# COMPACT_ATOMS: atom_id res chain seq x y z
N MET A 1 -8.45 -22.52 8.98
CA MET A 1 -8.77 -21.67 7.81
C MET A 1 -8.25 -20.29 8.11
N ALA A 2 -7.29 -19.78 7.32
CA ALA A 2 -6.93 -18.38 7.38
C ALA A 2 -8.10 -17.61 6.75
N LYS A 3 -8.85 -16.85 7.55
CA LYS A 3 -9.79 -15.86 7.01
C LYS A 3 -8.96 -14.83 6.26
N ILE A 4 -9.37 -14.54 5.04
CA ILE A 4 -8.70 -13.61 4.14
C ILE A 4 -8.56 -12.27 4.83
N THR A 5 -7.36 -11.72 4.72
CA THR A 5 -7.06 -10.37 5.11
C THR A 5 -7.60 -9.45 4.02
N GLN A 6 -8.90 -9.19 4.11
CA GLN A 6 -9.58 -8.03 3.52
C GLN A 6 -8.74 -6.77 3.78
N PHE A 7 -8.97 -5.66 3.08
CA PHE A 7 -8.48 -4.37 3.57
C PHE A 7 -9.10 -4.14 4.95
N VAL A 8 -8.40 -4.50 6.02
CA VAL A 8 -8.95 -4.43 7.38
C VAL A 8 -9.09 -2.95 7.70
N GLY A 9 -10.32 -2.46 7.60
CA GLY A 9 -10.67 -1.10 7.92
C GLY A 9 -10.66 -0.91 9.42
N THR A 10 -9.60 -0.33 9.96
CA THR A 10 -9.74 0.41 11.21
C THR A 10 -10.36 1.76 10.86
N GLU A 11 -11.65 1.94 11.16
CA GLU A 11 -12.29 3.27 11.20
C GLU A 11 -11.46 4.29 12.01
N ALA A 12 -10.58 3.80 12.89
CA ALA A 12 -9.63 4.59 13.67
C ALA A 12 -8.54 5.33 12.87
N THR A 13 -8.28 5.00 11.59
CA THR A 13 -7.20 5.63 10.79
C THR A 13 -7.65 6.54 9.66
N ALA A 14 -8.91 6.45 9.21
CA ALA A 14 -9.43 7.36 8.20
C ALA A 14 -9.31 8.82 8.69
N GLY A 15 -8.69 9.67 7.86
CA GLY A 15 -8.44 11.08 8.17
C GLY A 15 -7.20 11.36 9.02
N LYS A 16 -6.54 10.35 9.61
CA LYS A 16 -5.29 10.54 10.36
C LYS A 16 -4.07 10.58 9.44
N VAL A 17 -3.12 11.45 9.79
CA VAL A 17 -1.81 11.54 9.15
C VAL A 17 -0.83 10.73 9.98
N LEU A 18 -0.22 9.70 9.39
CA LEU A 18 0.73 8.80 10.04
C LEU A 18 2.12 9.00 9.44
N PRO A 19 3.19 8.90 10.24
CA PRO A 19 4.54 9.06 9.73
C PRO A 19 4.94 7.88 8.84
N ALA A 20 5.62 8.18 7.73
CA ALA A 20 6.28 7.18 6.91
C ALA A 20 7.54 6.68 7.63
N SER A 21 7.66 5.37 7.79
CA SER A 21 8.84 4.74 8.37
C SER A 21 9.39 3.70 7.40
N TRP A 22 10.70 3.73 7.15
CA TRP A 22 11.49 2.74 6.40
C TRP A 22 11.64 2.97 4.89
N GLN A 23 12.88 3.00 4.41
CA GLN A 23 13.23 2.74 3.01
C GLN A 23 14.01 1.44 2.86
N LEU A 24 13.71 0.61 1.87
CA LEU A 24 14.55 -0.53 1.52
C LEU A 24 15.72 -0.08 0.62
N PHE A 25 16.65 0.73 1.15
CA PHE A 25 17.93 1.00 0.46
C PHE A 25 19.18 1.11 1.35
N SER A 26 19.10 1.14 2.68
CA SER A 26 20.32 1.07 3.48
C SER A 26 20.12 0.47 4.87
N ARG A 27 21.17 -0.19 5.37
CA ARG A 27 21.26 -0.71 6.74
C ARG A 27 21.29 0.48 7.70
N GLY A 28 20.23 0.69 8.48
CA GLY A 28 20.18 1.71 9.53
C GLY A 28 18.75 2.05 9.98
N SER A 29 18.64 2.73 11.12
CA SER A 29 17.42 3.41 11.56
C SER A 29 17.33 4.78 10.88
N MET A 30 16.19 5.12 10.28
CA MET A 30 15.93 6.45 9.72
C MET A 30 14.83 7.19 10.49
N SER A 31 14.93 8.53 10.50
CA SER A 31 13.89 9.46 10.94
C SER A 31 12.66 9.44 10.01
N GLU A 32 11.59 10.15 10.37
CA GLU A 32 10.39 10.31 9.54
C GLU A 32 10.74 10.83 8.14
N CYS A 33 10.33 10.10 7.11
CA CYS A 33 10.67 10.35 5.70
C CYS A 33 9.51 10.99 4.90
N GLY A 34 8.40 11.30 5.59
CA GLY A 34 7.16 11.75 5.00
C GLY A 34 5.95 11.36 5.83
N THR A 35 4.78 11.45 5.22
CA THR A 35 3.49 11.16 5.83
C THR A 35 2.57 10.39 4.89
N ILE A 36 1.62 9.66 5.47
CA ILE A 36 0.49 9.06 4.78
C ILE A 36 -0.79 9.54 5.44
N LYS A 37 -1.81 9.80 4.64
CA LYS A 37 -3.18 9.98 5.10
C LYS A 37 -4.04 8.93 4.43
N VAL A 38 -4.61 8.03 5.22
CA VAL A 38 -5.67 7.14 4.73
C VAL A 38 -6.94 7.98 4.69
N ASN A 39 -7.46 8.31 3.50
CA ASN A 39 -8.68 9.11 3.41
C ASN A 39 -9.92 8.22 3.60
N SER A 40 -9.91 7.01 3.05
CA SER A 40 -10.92 5.99 3.28
C SER A 40 -10.37 4.59 3.05
N ILE A 41 -10.83 3.59 3.81
CA ILE A 41 -10.50 2.18 3.60
C ILE A 41 -11.72 1.31 3.95
N SER A 42 -11.95 0.28 3.16
CA SER A 42 -13.01 -0.72 3.29
C SER A 42 -12.55 -2.02 2.68
N ASP A 43 -13.21 -3.16 2.92
CA ASP A 43 -12.80 -4.51 2.53
C ASP A 43 -12.23 -4.66 1.11
N TYR A 44 -12.73 -3.88 0.13
CA TYR A 44 -12.34 -3.96 -1.28
C TYR A 44 -11.86 -2.63 -1.89
N SER A 45 -11.78 -1.56 -1.10
CA SER A 45 -11.38 -0.24 -1.61
C SER A 45 -10.51 0.52 -0.61
N ALA A 46 -9.48 1.21 -1.12
CA ALA A 46 -8.63 2.11 -0.35
C ALA A 46 -8.35 3.40 -1.13
N ASN A 47 -8.47 4.55 -0.47
CA ASN A 47 -8.01 5.85 -0.94
C ASN A 47 -6.96 6.39 0.04
N ILE A 48 -5.76 6.64 -0.47
CA ILE A 48 -4.57 6.93 0.33
C ILE A 48 -3.83 8.10 -0.29
N THR A 49 -3.56 9.14 0.48
CA THR A 49 -2.61 10.20 0.10
C THR A 49 -1.25 9.92 0.72
N ILE A 50 -0.22 9.84 -0.11
CA ILE A 50 1.18 9.69 0.29
C ILE A 50 1.91 11.00 0.01
N ALA A 51 2.65 11.49 0.99
CA ALA A 51 3.52 12.65 0.85
C ALA A 51 4.89 12.33 1.43
N VAL A 52 5.81 11.90 0.57
CA VAL A 52 7.14 11.39 0.96
C VAL A 52 8.20 12.19 0.22
N ASN A 53 9.25 12.60 0.94
CA ASN A 53 10.41 13.26 0.34
C ASN A 53 11.67 12.67 0.94
N ILE A 54 12.37 11.87 0.15
CA ILE A 54 13.57 11.20 0.65
C ILE A 54 14.74 11.50 -0.26
N HIS A 55 15.83 11.98 0.34
CA HIS A 55 17.03 12.40 -0.38
C HIS A 55 16.74 13.33 -1.57
N HIS A 56 15.75 14.23 -1.41
CA HIS A 56 15.30 15.20 -2.44
C HIS A 56 14.54 14.60 -3.63
N VAL A 57 14.06 13.35 -3.55
CA VAL A 57 13.13 12.77 -4.54
C VAL A 57 11.71 12.80 -3.96
N PRO A 58 10.83 13.71 -4.43
CA PRO A 58 9.46 13.78 -3.94
C PRO A 58 8.60 12.67 -4.57
N PHE A 59 7.83 11.99 -3.74
CA PHE A 59 6.70 11.17 -4.14
C PHE A 59 5.46 11.65 -3.40
N ASN A 60 4.66 12.45 -4.11
CA ASN A 60 3.39 12.96 -3.64
C ASN A 60 2.31 12.41 -4.57
N ALA A 61 1.43 11.57 -4.05
CA ALA A 61 0.38 10.95 -4.84
C ALA A 61 -0.83 10.61 -3.97
N THR A 62 -2.02 10.80 -4.51
CA THR A 62 -3.24 10.14 -4.00
C THR A 62 -3.49 8.89 -4.83
N VAL A 63 -3.65 7.75 -4.17
CA VAL A 63 -3.84 6.46 -4.80
C VAL A 63 -5.21 5.93 -4.41
N ASP A 64 -6.03 5.62 -5.41
CA ASP A 64 -7.27 4.88 -5.27
C ASP A 64 -7.05 3.45 -5.75
N ILE A 65 -7.50 2.49 -4.95
CA ILE A 65 -7.39 1.06 -5.24
C ILE A 65 -8.77 0.45 -5.03
N ASN A 66 -9.26 -0.31 -6.02
CA ASN A 66 -10.46 -1.12 -5.86
C ASN A 66 -10.22 -2.54 -6.35
N LEU A 67 -10.46 -3.53 -5.51
CA LEU A 67 -10.51 -4.94 -5.93
C LEU A 67 -11.86 -5.19 -6.61
N LEU A 68 -11.83 -5.70 -7.84
CA LEU A 68 -13.03 -5.99 -8.62
C LEU A 68 -13.57 -7.39 -8.33
N ASP A 69 -12.68 -8.32 -8.00
CA ASP A 69 -13.08 -9.61 -7.46
C ASP A 69 -13.44 -9.44 -5.98
N LYS A 70 -14.69 -9.80 -5.66
CA LYS A 70 -15.25 -9.71 -4.30
C LYS A 70 -15.43 -11.09 -3.67
N ASP A 71 -15.03 -12.15 -4.36
CA ASP A 71 -14.96 -13.48 -3.77
C ASP A 71 -13.92 -13.44 -2.64
N PRO A 72 -14.34 -13.64 -1.38
CA PRO A 72 -13.42 -13.63 -0.27
C PRO A 72 -12.34 -14.70 -0.44
N ASP A 73 -12.62 -15.85 -1.08
CA ASP A 73 -11.67 -16.96 -1.17
C ASP A 73 -10.65 -16.83 -2.32
N SER A 74 -10.75 -15.77 -3.12
CA SER A 74 -9.89 -15.53 -4.27
C SER A 74 -8.53 -14.96 -3.86
N THR A 75 -7.46 -15.63 -4.28
CA THR A 75 -6.07 -15.17 -4.04
C THR A 75 -5.50 -14.37 -5.21
N SER A 76 -6.26 -14.15 -6.28
CA SER A 76 -5.84 -13.33 -7.41
C SER A 76 -7.06 -12.90 -8.22
N GLY A 77 -7.07 -11.67 -8.70
CA GLY A 77 -8.20 -11.17 -9.47
C GLY A 77 -7.88 -9.89 -10.20
N SER A 78 -8.93 -9.22 -10.65
CA SER A 78 -8.81 -7.89 -11.26
C SER A 78 -8.94 -6.80 -10.21
N ALA A 79 -8.24 -5.70 -10.41
CA ALA A 79 -8.35 -4.50 -9.61
C ALA A 79 -8.31 -3.26 -10.53
N THR A 80 -8.77 -2.13 -10.02
CA THR A 80 -8.53 -0.82 -10.63
C THR A 80 -7.65 0.02 -9.73
N VAL A 81 -6.67 0.71 -10.30
CA VAL A 81 -5.84 1.67 -9.58
C VAL A 81 -5.86 3.01 -10.30
N SER A 82 -6.01 4.12 -9.57
CA SER A 82 -5.82 5.46 -10.13
C SER A 82 -4.90 6.31 -9.25
N PHE A 83 -4.13 7.18 -9.90
CA PHE A 83 -3.27 8.17 -9.24
C PHE A 83 -3.83 9.57 -9.46
N ASP A 84 -3.85 10.37 -8.39
CA ASP A 84 -4.23 11.80 -8.36
C ASP A 84 -5.58 12.11 -9.01
N GLY A 85 -6.55 11.21 -8.89
CA GLY A 85 -7.87 11.34 -9.53
C GLY A 85 -7.84 11.22 -11.06
N GLY A 86 -6.73 10.74 -11.63
CA GLY A 86 -6.59 10.41 -13.05
C GLY A 86 -7.41 9.19 -13.47
N PRO A 87 -7.27 8.76 -14.74
CA PRO A 87 -7.99 7.58 -15.23
C PRO A 87 -7.60 6.32 -14.46
N ALA A 88 -8.58 5.49 -14.15
CA ALA A 88 -8.34 4.21 -13.49
C ALA A 88 -7.79 3.18 -14.47
N GLU A 89 -6.67 2.54 -14.11
CA GLU A 89 -6.04 1.48 -14.85
C GLU A 89 -6.53 0.12 -14.33
N ASN A 90 -6.93 -0.77 -15.26
CA ASN A 90 -7.25 -2.15 -14.91
C ASN A 90 -5.94 -2.94 -14.76
N VAL A 91 -5.75 -3.51 -13.58
CA VAL A 91 -4.60 -4.35 -13.24
C VAL A 91 -5.05 -5.68 -12.68
N ARG A 92 -4.10 -6.61 -12.56
CA ARG A 92 -4.31 -7.83 -11.78
C ARG A 92 -3.67 -7.70 -10.43
N TYR A 93 -4.34 -8.22 -9.42
CA TYR A 93 -3.75 -8.43 -8.10
C TYR A 93 -3.50 -9.91 -7.87
N HIS A 94 -2.57 -10.21 -6.99
CA HIS A 94 -2.39 -11.55 -6.43
C HIS A 94 -1.97 -11.48 -4.97
N GLU A 95 -2.20 -12.55 -4.24
CA GLU A 95 -1.79 -12.69 -2.85
C GLU A 95 -0.51 -13.49 -2.71
N GLY A 96 0.33 -13.09 -1.76
CA GLY A 96 1.56 -13.81 -1.47
C GLY A 96 2.20 -13.41 -0.15
N LYS A 97 3.35 -14.00 0.15
CA LYS A 97 4.11 -13.65 1.34
C LYS A 97 4.68 -12.24 1.22
N ALA A 98 4.32 -11.35 2.15
CA ALA A 98 4.85 -9.99 2.20
C ALA A 98 6.39 -9.98 2.34
N ASN A 99 7.05 -9.14 1.56
CA ASN A 99 8.49 -8.91 1.70
C ASN A 99 8.75 -7.85 2.78
N ASN A 100 8.62 -8.23 4.06
CA ASN A 100 8.67 -7.29 5.17
C ASN A 100 10.05 -7.23 5.86
N PRO A 101 10.49 -6.05 6.33
CA PRO A 101 11.82 -5.86 6.89
C PRO A 101 11.98 -6.29 8.36
N HIS A 102 10.91 -6.70 9.06
CA HIS A 102 10.89 -6.79 10.54
C HIS A 102 10.25 -8.07 11.09
N ASN A 103 10.10 -9.11 10.27
CA ASN A 103 9.39 -10.34 10.64
C ASN A 103 8.02 -10.09 11.30
N TYR A 104 7.29 -9.07 10.85
CA TYR A 104 5.90 -8.90 11.26
C TYR A 104 5.13 -10.19 10.90
N LYS A 105 4.17 -10.56 11.74
CA LYS A 105 3.31 -11.73 11.50
C LYS A 105 1.96 -11.22 11.02
N GLY A 106 1.60 -11.56 9.80
CA GLY A 106 0.35 -11.15 9.16
C GLY A 106 -0.13 -12.23 8.19
N GLY A 107 -1.23 -11.94 7.50
CA GLY A 107 -1.75 -12.79 6.43
C GLY A 107 -0.89 -12.69 5.17
N ASN A 108 -1.49 -12.97 4.00
CA ASN A 108 -0.85 -12.64 2.74
C ASN A 108 -0.92 -11.13 2.48
N ALA A 109 0.08 -10.60 1.79
CA ALA A 109 -0.01 -9.29 1.16
C ALA A 109 -0.71 -9.41 -0.18
N ILE A 110 -1.47 -8.39 -0.53
CA ILE A 110 -2.04 -8.16 -1.86
C ILE A 110 -1.01 -7.36 -2.65
N PHE A 111 -0.57 -7.91 -3.77
CA PHE A 111 0.40 -7.32 -4.69
C PHE A 111 -0.34 -6.72 -5.88
N LEU A 112 -0.01 -5.46 -6.18
CA LEU A 112 -0.46 -4.72 -7.35
C LEU A 112 0.80 -4.25 -8.09
N ASP A 113 1.17 -4.99 -9.13
CA ASP A 113 2.38 -4.77 -9.92
C ASP A 113 2.09 -4.08 -11.24
N ASP A 114 3.16 -3.68 -11.93
CA ASP A 114 3.14 -3.08 -13.27
C ASP A 114 2.34 -1.77 -13.40
N LEU A 115 2.19 -1.03 -12.30
CA LEU A 115 1.53 0.27 -12.31
C LEU A 115 2.43 1.35 -12.92
N LYS A 116 1.82 2.37 -13.53
CA LYS A 116 2.53 3.54 -14.05
C LYS A 116 2.11 4.81 -13.33
N TYR A 117 3.09 5.55 -12.81
CA TYR A 117 2.88 6.89 -12.28
C TYR A 117 3.99 7.81 -12.79
N GLN A 118 3.61 8.88 -13.51
CA GLN A 118 4.56 9.84 -14.09
C GLN A 118 5.72 9.19 -14.88
N ASN A 119 5.42 8.16 -15.69
CA ASN A 119 6.37 7.32 -16.44
C ASN A 119 7.30 6.42 -15.60
N LEU A 120 7.10 6.34 -14.29
CA LEU A 120 7.81 5.43 -13.40
C LEU A 120 7.00 4.15 -13.18
N ASN A 121 7.70 3.01 -13.06
CA ASN A 121 7.10 1.76 -12.62
C ASN A 121 6.82 1.84 -11.13
N VAL A 122 5.57 1.61 -10.73
CA VAL A 122 5.19 1.54 -9.32
C VAL A 122 4.70 0.14 -9.03
N SER A 123 5.16 -0.44 -7.92
CA SER A 123 4.55 -1.62 -7.31
C SER A 123 3.99 -1.21 -5.95
N LEU A 124 2.78 -1.66 -5.67
CA LEU A 124 2.11 -1.45 -4.40
C LEU A 124 1.87 -2.80 -3.73
N GLN A 125 2.05 -2.87 -2.40
CA GLN A 125 1.61 -4.01 -1.62
C GLN A 125 0.77 -3.55 -0.44
N LEU A 126 -0.36 -4.22 -0.21
CA LEU A 126 -1.19 -4.02 0.96
C LEU A 126 -1.12 -5.26 1.82
N TRP A 127 -0.67 -5.12 3.05
CA TRP A 127 -0.43 -6.25 3.91
C TRP A 127 -1.11 -6.07 5.26
N PRO A 128 -2.20 -6.79 5.51
CA PRO A 128 -2.85 -6.68 6.80
C PRO A 128 -2.10 -7.49 7.87
N VAL A 129 -1.75 -6.80 8.95
CA VAL A 129 -0.92 -7.25 10.07
C VAL A 129 -1.66 -6.98 11.37
N ALA A 130 -2.34 -7.99 11.90
CA ALA A 130 -3.11 -7.91 13.14
C ALA A 130 -4.13 -6.74 13.14
N ASP A 131 -3.83 -5.66 13.87
CA ASP A 131 -4.67 -4.47 14.07
C ASP A 131 -4.36 -3.31 13.12
N LYS A 132 -3.40 -3.50 12.20
CA LYS A 132 -2.98 -2.50 11.23
C LYS A 132 -2.83 -3.10 9.85
N THR A 133 -2.80 -2.24 8.84
CA THR A 133 -2.43 -2.56 7.47
C THR A 133 -1.13 -1.85 7.14
N LEU A 134 -0.17 -2.60 6.62
CA LEU A 134 1.08 -2.05 6.10
C LEU A 134 0.94 -1.84 4.59
N PHE A 135 1.35 -0.67 4.11
CA PHE A 135 1.32 -0.29 2.70
C PHE A 135 2.75 -0.16 2.21
N TYR A 136 3.18 -1.02 1.29
CA TYR A 136 4.47 -0.91 0.64
C TYR A 136 4.31 -0.20 -0.69
N ILE A 137 5.23 0.72 -0.96
CA ILE A 137 5.36 1.38 -2.25
C ILE A 137 6.77 1.18 -2.73
N GLN A 138 6.92 0.76 -3.97
CA GLN A 138 8.20 0.69 -4.66
C GLN A 138 8.11 1.42 -5.99
N ILE A 139 9.03 2.35 -6.19
CA ILE A 139 9.27 3.07 -7.43
C ILE A 139 10.76 2.93 -7.80
N PRO A 140 11.22 3.34 -9.00
CA PRO A 140 12.64 3.24 -9.32
C PRO A 140 13.47 4.02 -8.29
N MET A 141 14.47 3.35 -7.70
CA MET A 141 15.39 3.91 -6.69
C MET A 141 14.79 4.20 -5.30
N LEU A 142 13.51 3.90 -5.07
CA LEU A 142 12.87 4.16 -3.79
C LEU A 142 11.86 3.06 -3.46
N SER A 143 11.92 2.54 -2.25
CA SER A 143 10.84 1.72 -1.73
C SER A 143 10.69 1.93 -0.25
N PHE A 144 9.46 1.88 0.26
CA PHE A 144 9.16 2.17 1.65
C PHE A 144 7.90 1.45 2.11
N TRP A 145 7.83 1.18 3.41
CA TRP A 145 6.62 0.71 4.06
C TRP A 145 5.94 1.87 4.79
N LEU A 146 4.63 1.80 4.91
CA LEU A 146 3.81 2.74 5.66
C LEU A 146 2.91 1.91 6.56
N ALA A 147 2.67 2.35 7.79
CA ALA A 147 1.74 1.66 8.70
C ALA A 147 0.46 2.47 8.83
N ALA A 148 -0.68 1.81 8.72
CA ALA A 148 -2.00 2.34 9.00
C ALA A 148 -2.74 1.42 9.97
N GLY A 149 -2.79 1.78 11.25
CA GLY A 149 -3.64 1.15 12.28
C GLY A 149 -3.61 1.94 13.57
#